data_AF-A0A9E8RXH4-F1
#
_entry.id   AF-A0A9E8RXH4-F1
#
_cell.length_a   1.000
_cell.length_b   1.000
_cell.length_c   1.000
_cell.angle_alpha   90.00
_cell.angle_beta   90.00
_cell.angle_gamma   90.00
#
_symmetry.space_group_name_H-M   'P 1'
#
loop_
_entity.id
_entity.type
_entity.pdbx_description
1 polymer ?
#
loop_
_entity_poly.entity_id
_entity_poly.type
_entity_poly.pdbx_seq_one_letter_code
_entity_poly.pdbx_strand_id
1 'polypeptide(L)'
;MDWSSAKTMFIFTFLILNVFLLYQLIQLENENKNAFIQETSMEERMLADDIQVPELPEDPKKEYYVEATAKKFNRIDTENLSSQEITIISENILQSNLSTPFQLKDDWKQTDVDMFVFNHIYQGSQYTF
;
A
#
# COMPACT_ATOMS: atom_id res chain seq x y z
N MET A 1 -12.85 54.83 54.86
CA MET A 1 -12.53 53.54 54.22
C MET A 1 -11.53 53.83 53.13
N ASP A 2 -10.30 53.38 53.28
CA ASP A 2 -9.20 53.73 52.38
C ASP A 2 -9.33 52.98 51.05
N TRP A 3 -10.17 53.54 50.18
CA TRP A 3 -10.49 53.03 48.85
C TRP A 3 -9.25 52.94 47.93
N SER A 4 -8.24 53.76 48.19
CA SER A 4 -6.92 53.68 47.55
C SER A 4 -6.19 52.38 47.88
N SER A 5 -6.18 51.96 49.14
CA SER A 5 -5.45 50.77 49.60
C SER A 5 -6.08 49.47 49.06
N ALA A 6 -7.41 49.40 49.01
CA ALA A 6 -8.13 48.27 48.43
C ALA A 6 -7.88 48.12 46.92
N LYS A 7 -7.81 49.24 46.18
CA LYS A 7 -7.46 49.23 44.75
C LYS A 7 -6.05 48.71 44.49
N THR A 8 -5.09 49.16 45.28
CA THR A 8 -3.69 48.72 45.16
C THR A 8 -3.56 47.22 45.41
N MET A 9 -4.22 46.69 46.44
CA MET A 9 -4.22 45.25 46.72
C MET A 9 -4.85 44.43 45.59
N PHE A 10 -5.92 44.93 44.97
CA PHE A 10 -6.54 44.30 43.80
C PHE A 10 -5.60 44.25 42.60
N ILE A 11 -4.92 45.36 42.30
CA ILE A 11 -3.93 45.46 41.20
C ILE A 11 -2.77 44.48 41.44
N PHE A 12 -2.24 44.42 42.66
CA PHE A 12 -1.15 43.49 43.00
C PHE A 12 -1.56 42.03 42.87
N THR A 13 -2.75 41.68 43.36
CA THR A 13 -3.25 40.30 43.26
C THR A 13 -3.46 39.89 41.80
N PHE A 14 -4.01 40.81 40.99
CA PHE A 14 -4.20 40.57 39.56
C PHE A 14 -2.85 40.43 38.84
N LEU A 15 -1.85 41.23 39.20
CA LEU A 15 -0.51 41.14 38.63
C LEU A 15 0.17 39.79 38.94
N ILE A 16 0.08 39.32 40.18
CA ILE A 16 0.62 37.99 40.57
C ILE A 16 -0.08 36.88 39.77
N LEU A 17 -1.41 36.95 39.64
CA LEU A 17 -2.18 35.99 38.85
C LEU A 17 -1.74 36.00 37.37
N ASN A 18 -1.53 37.18 36.78
CA ASN A 18 -1.08 37.28 35.38
C ASN A 18 0.32 36.68 35.17
N VAL A 19 1.25 36.92 36.09
CA VAL A 19 2.60 36.32 36.02
C VAL A 19 2.52 34.79 36.14
N PHE A 20 1.67 34.29 37.03
CA PHE A 20 1.44 32.85 37.17
C PHE A 20 0.82 32.23 35.91
N LEU A 21 -0.17 32.91 35.31
CA LEU A 21 -0.79 32.47 34.06
C LEU A 21 0.21 32.50 32.89
N LEU A 22 1.08 33.51 32.82
CA LEU A 22 2.12 33.58 31.80
C LEU A 22 3.12 32.43 31.94
N TYR A 23 3.52 32.10 33.17
CA TYR A 23 4.37 30.94 33.44
C TYR A 23 3.71 29.63 33.00
N GLN A 24 2.43 29.43 33.33
CA GLN A 24 1.68 28.25 32.88
C GLN A 24 1.56 28.19 31.35
N LEU A 25 1.34 29.32 30.69
CA LEU A 25 1.22 29.38 29.23
C LEU A 25 2.52 28.94 28.55
N ILE A 26 3.67 29.43 29.04
CA ILE A 26 4.99 29.02 28.54
C ILE A 26 5.22 27.52 28.81
N GLN A 27 4.82 27.01 29.98
CA GLN A 27 4.96 25.58 30.27
C GLN A 27 4.08 24.71 29.37
N LEU A 28 2.83 25.09 29.17
CA LEU A 28 1.91 24.39 28.28
C LEU A 28 2.42 24.39 26.84
N GLU A 29 3.02 25.50 26.38
CA GLU A 29 3.64 25.56 25.06
C GLU A 29 4.88 24.66 24.95
N ASN A 30 5.72 24.61 25.99
CA ASN A 30 6.89 23.72 26.02
C ASN A 30 6.52 22.24 26.12
N GLU A 31 5.49 21.91 26.91
CA GLU A 31 4.96 20.56 27.03
C GLU A 31 4.25 20.14 25.75
N ASN A 32 3.40 20.99 25.15
CA ASN A 32 2.73 20.68 23.87
C ASN A 32 3.69 20.60 22.68
N LYS A 33 4.77 21.40 22.66
CA LYS A 33 5.83 21.26 21.65
C LYS A 33 6.55 19.91 21.75
N ASN A 34 6.66 19.33 22.94
CA ASN A 34 7.18 17.97 23.14
C ASN A 34 6.10 16.88 23.04
N ALA A 35 4.82 17.22 23.24
CA ALA A 35 3.70 16.30 23.14
C ALA A 35 3.25 16.04 21.70
N PHE A 36 3.80 16.77 20.72
CA PHE A 36 3.42 16.55 19.32
C PHE A 36 3.93 15.22 18.74
N ILE A 37 4.85 14.49 19.38
CA ILE A 37 5.19 13.10 19.00
C ILE A 37 5.67 12.30 20.23
N GLN A 38 4.77 12.04 21.18
CA GLN A 38 4.79 10.75 21.90
C GLN A 38 3.51 9.97 21.57
N GLU A 39 3.02 10.10 20.33
CA GLU A 39 2.23 9.01 19.79
C GLU A 39 3.16 7.81 19.78
N THR A 40 2.77 6.78 20.53
CA THR A 40 3.36 5.44 20.52
C THR A 40 3.69 5.11 19.07
N SER A 41 4.92 4.63 18.79
CA SER A 41 5.35 4.44 17.41
C SER A 41 4.34 3.54 16.69
N MET A 42 4.17 3.70 15.36
CA MET A 42 3.18 2.90 14.61
C MET A 42 3.39 1.39 14.88
N GLU A 43 4.65 0.98 14.99
CA GLU A 43 5.07 -0.38 15.33
C GLU A 43 4.62 -0.77 16.74
N GLU A 44 4.80 0.08 17.75
CA GLU A 44 4.35 -0.17 19.12
C GLU A 44 2.82 -0.28 19.22
N ARG A 45 2.08 0.50 18.42
CA ARG A 45 0.61 0.42 18.33
C ARG A 45 0.17 -0.89 17.68
N MET A 46 0.83 -1.31 16.60
CA MET A 46 0.55 -2.57 15.93
C MET A 46 0.84 -3.78 16.85
N LEU A 47 1.93 -3.73 17.61
CA LEU A 47 2.22 -4.75 18.63
C LEU A 47 1.20 -4.77 19.76
N ALA A 48 0.70 -3.60 20.20
CA ALA A 48 -0.34 -3.50 21.22
C ALA A 48 -1.69 -4.06 20.75
N ASP A 49 -1.97 -3.98 19.44
CA ASP A 49 -3.17 -4.54 18.80
C ASP A 49 -3.00 -6.01 18.35
N ASP A 50 -1.93 -6.68 18.78
CA ASP A 50 -1.57 -8.08 18.44
C ASP A 50 -1.42 -8.32 16.92
N ILE A 51 -1.02 -7.27 16.19
CA ILE A 51 -0.74 -7.35 14.75
C ILE A 51 0.71 -7.82 14.57
N GLN A 52 0.87 -9.06 14.11
CA GLN A 52 2.17 -9.62 13.76
C GLN A 52 2.62 -9.14 12.39
N VAL A 53 3.64 -8.29 12.34
CA VAL A 53 4.26 -7.84 11.09
C VAL A 53 5.46 -8.74 10.79
N PRO A 54 5.53 -9.40 9.62
CA PRO A 54 6.71 -10.16 9.21
C PRO A 54 7.90 -9.22 8.95
N GLU A 55 9.13 -9.74 8.92
CA GLU A 55 10.31 -8.95 8.58
C GLU A 55 10.12 -8.24 7.23
N LEU A 56 10.03 -6.91 7.29
CA LEU A 56 9.97 -6.05 6.11
C LEU A 56 11.39 -5.74 5.65
N PRO A 57 11.64 -5.67 4.34
CA PRO A 57 12.93 -5.23 3.84
C PRO A 57 13.19 -3.78 4.28
N GLU A 58 14.29 -3.57 5.01
CA GLU A 58 14.68 -2.25 5.54
C GLU A 58 15.26 -1.33 4.47
N ASP A 59 15.77 -1.90 3.38
CA ASP A 59 16.46 -1.17 2.33
C ASP A 59 15.51 -0.65 1.24
N PRO A 60 15.63 0.63 0.83
CA PRO A 60 14.89 1.15 -0.30
C PRO A 60 15.35 0.46 -1.59
N LYS A 61 14.44 -0.28 -2.22
CA LYS A 61 14.69 -0.90 -3.51
C LYS A 61 14.69 0.16 -4.61
N LYS A 62 15.81 0.26 -5.33
CA LYS A 62 15.86 1.00 -6.60
C LYS A 62 15.21 0.13 -7.67
N GLU A 63 14.04 0.55 -8.12
CA GLU A 63 13.34 -0.08 -9.23
C GLU A 63 13.45 0.77 -10.49
N TYR A 64 13.31 0.12 -11.64
CA TYR A 64 13.34 0.78 -12.94
C TYR A 64 11.92 1.06 -13.42
N TYR A 65 11.74 2.20 -14.06
CA TYR A 65 10.51 2.46 -14.79
C TYR A 65 10.43 1.51 -15.99
N VAL A 66 9.32 0.78 -16.09
CA VAL A 66 9.04 -0.14 -17.20
C VAL A 66 7.83 0.38 -17.96
N GLU A 67 8.00 0.55 -19.27
CA GLU A 67 6.90 0.80 -20.19
C GLU A 67 6.72 -0.42 -21.10
N ALA A 68 5.48 -0.87 -21.25
CA ALA A 68 5.13 -1.98 -22.12
C ALA A 68 3.96 -1.58 -23.01
N THR A 69 3.99 -2.03 -24.27
CA THR A 69 2.91 -1.83 -25.22
C THR A 69 2.19 -3.15 -25.46
N ALA A 70 0.86 -3.08 -25.60
CA ALA A 70 0.07 -4.27 -25.89
C ALA A 70 0.49 -4.86 -27.25
N LYS A 71 0.85 -6.15 -27.26
CA LYS A 71 1.19 -6.88 -28.48
C LYS A 71 0.01 -6.83 -29.44
N LYS A 72 0.29 -6.53 -30.70
CA LYS A 72 -0.65 -6.71 -31.81
C LYS A 72 -0.44 -8.09 -32.41
N PHE A 73 -1.49 -8.90 -32.47
CA PHE A 73 -1.46 -10.26 -32.98
C PHE A 73 -1.63 -10.27 -34.50
N ASN A 74 -0.75 -11.00 -35.18
CA ASN A 74 -0.88 -11.30 -36.60
C ASN A 74 -1.11 -12.80 -36.81
N ARG A 75 -1.59 -13.17 -38.00
CA ARG A 75 -1.82 -14.60 -38.34
C ARG A 75 -0.57 -15.46 -38.18
N ILE A 76 0.61 -14.91 -38.46
CA ILE A 76 1.91 -15.59 -38.34
C ILE A 76 2.21 -15.97 -36.88
N ASP A 77 1.83 -15.14 -35.90
CA ASP A 77 2.05 -15.42 -34.48
C ASP A 77 1.27 -16.67 -34.02
N THR A 78 0.20 -17.02 -34.74
CA THR A 78 -0.73 -18.10 -34.40
C THR A 78 -0.46 -19.41 -35.16
N GLU A 79 0.45 -19.41 -36.14
CA GLU A 79 0.77 -20.60 -36.96
C GLU A 79 1.47 -21.71 -36.15
N ASN A 80 2.20 -21.34 -35.10
CA ASN A 80 2.88 -22.32 -34.23
C ASN A 80 1.93 -23.03 -33.26
N LEU A 81 0.70 -22.54 -33.11
CA LEU A 81 -0.29 -23.10 -32.21
C LEU A 81 -1.16 -24.11 -32.96
N SER A 82 -0.71 -25.38 -32.95
CA SER A 82 -1.42 -26.48 -33.58
C SER A 82 -2.59 -27.00 -32.72
N SER A 83 -3.59 -27.63 -33.36
CA SER A 83 -4.73 -28.28 -32.68
C SER A 83 -5.72 -27.32 -31.98
N GLN A 84 -5.79 -26.07 -32.42
CA GLN A 84 -6.76 -25.09 -31.93
C GLN A 84 -7.22 -24.12 -33.03
N GLU A 85 -8.49 -23.75 -32.99
CA GLU A 85 -9.07 -22.73 -33.84
C GLU A 85 -8.86 -21.36 -33.20
N ILE A 86 -8.10 -20.50 -33.86
CA ILE A 86 -7.75 -19.18 -33.34
C ILE A 86 -8.46 -18.09 -34.14
N THR A 87 -9.17 -17.23 -33.44
CA THR A 87 -9.82 -16.03 -33.99
C THR A 87 -9.26 -14.79 -33.30
N ILE A 88 -8.81 -13.83 -34.10
CA ILE A 88 -8.38 -12.52 -33.60
C ILE A 88 -9.64 -11.64 -33.55
N ILE A 89 -10.18 -11.42 -32.34
CA ILE A 89 -11.37 -10.57 -32.15
C ILE A 89 -11.00 -9.09 -32.32
N SER A 90 -9.79 -8.73 -31.90
CA SER A 90 -9.25 -7.36 -31.96
C SER A 90 -7.74 -7.42 -32.08
N GLU A 91 -7.08 -6.33 -32.48
CA GLU A 91 -5.63 -6.31 -32.71
C GLU A 91 -4.82 -6.88 -31.53
N ASN A 92 -5.32 -6.75 -30.29
CA ASN A 92 -4.65 -7.16 -29.06
C ASN A 92 -5.36 -8.30 -28.31
N ILE A 93 -6.38 -8.92 -28.91
CA ILE A 93 -7.17 -9.98 -28.27
C ILE A 93 -7.25 -11.20 -29.18
N LEU A 94 -6.73 -12.31 -28.67
CA LEU A 94 -6.75 -13.62 -29.31
C LEU A 94 -7.75 -14.51 -28.56
N GLN A 95 -8.72 -15.06 -29.30
CA GLN A 95 -9.59 -16.11 -28.81
C GLN A 95 -9.17 -17.42 -29.44
N SER A 96 -8.98 -18.45 -28.62
CA SER A 96 -8.64 -19.79 -29.07
C SER A 96 -9.66 -20.80 -28.56
N ASN A 97 -10.07 -21.71 -29.43
CA ASN A 97 -10.91 -22.84 -29.11
C ASN A 97 -10.14 -24.13 -29.42
N LEU A 98 -9.92 -24.98 -28.42
CA LEU A 98 -9.19 -26.24 -28.60
C LEU A 98 -10.03 -27.21 -29.44
N SER A 99 -9.42 -27.80 -30.47
CA SER A 99 -10.12 -28.77 -31.33
C SER A 99 -10.51 -30.04 -30.57
N THR A 100 -9.71 -30.42 -29.57
CA THR A 100 -10.00 -31.50 -28.62
C THR A 100 -10.12 -30.94 -27.21
N PRO A 101 -11.16 -31.30 -26.45
CA PRO A 101 -11.28 -30.86 -25.07
C PRO A 101 -10.10 -31.39 -24.25
N PHE A 102 -9.51 -30.51 -23.46
CA PHE A 102 -8.39 -30.86 -22.60
C PHE A 102 -8.91 -31.56 -21.34
N GLN A 103 -8.44 -32.79 -21.09
CA GLN A 103 -8.89 -33.57 -19.95
C GLN A 103 -8.26 -33.05 -18.65
N LEU A 104 -9.11 -32.66 -17.71
CA LEU A 104 -8.69 -32.29 -16.38
C LEU A 104 -8.44 -33.56 -15.55
N LYS A 105 -7.33 -33.58 -14.82
CA LYS A 105 -7.04 -34.58 -13.79
C LYS A 105 -7.94 -34.35 -12.57
N ASP A 106 -8.29 -35.42 -11.86
CA ASP A 106 -9.10 -35.35 -10.63
C ASP A 106 -8.37 -34.59 -9.49
N ASP A 107 -7.04 -34.69 -9.43
CA ASP A 107 -6.17 -33.94 -8.51
C ASP A 107 -5.43 -32.82 -9.27
N TRP A 108 -6.20 -31.84 -9.75
CA TRP A 108 -5.69 -30.73 -10.53
C TRP A 108 -4.81 -29.78 -9.69
N LYS A 109 -3.55 -29.61 -10.08
CA LYS A 109 -2.59 -28.73 -9.38
C LYS A 109 -2.22 -27.51 -10.19
N GLN A 110 -1.67 -26.50 -9.51
CA GLN A 110 -1.12 -25.30 -10.14
C GLN A 110 -0.10 -25.64 -11.24
N THR A 111 0.74 -26.66 -11.01
CA THR A 111 1.68 -27.15 -12.03
C THR A 111 1.01 -27.68 -13.30
N ASP A 112 -0.22 -28.21 -13.21
CA ASP A 112 -0.97 -28.65 -14.38
C ASP A 112 -1.51 -27.45 -15.18
N VAL A 113 -1.84 -26.35 -14.50
CA VAL A 113 -2.19 -25.06 -15.16
C VAL A 113 -0.98 -24.49 -15.89
N ASP A 114 0.17 -24.44 -15.22
CA ASP A 114 1.41 -23.94 -15.83
C ASP A 114 1.79 -24.74 -17.07
N MET A 115 1.67 -26.07 -17.01
CA MET A 115 1.91 -26.94 -18.16
C MET A 115 0.88 -26.72 -19.28
N PHE A 116 -0.39 -26.50 -18.95
CA PHE A 116 -1.41 -26.20 -19.95
C PHE A 116 -1.09 -24.89 -20.68
N VAL A 117 -0.83 -23.82 -19.92
CA VAL A 117 -0.49 -22.48 -20.43
C VAL A 117 0.78 -22.53 -21.27
N PHE A 118 1.83 -23.20 -20.77
CA PHE A 118 3.11 -23.33 -21.47
C PHE A 118 2.95 -23.98 -22.85
N ASN A 119 2.09 -25.00 -22.97
CA ASN A 119 1.96 -25.79 -24.21
C ASN A 119 0.91 -25.24 -25.20
N HIS A 120 -0.15 -24.58 -24.73
CA HIS A 120 -1.31 -24.23 -25.57
C HIS A 120 -1.49 -22.71 -25.76
N ILE A 121 -0.78 -21.87 -25.01
CA ILE A 121 -0.90 -20.41 -25.07
C ILE A 121 0.33 -19.81 -25.72
N TYR A 122 0.12 -18.79 -26.56
CA TYR A 122 1.20 -18.00 -27.17
C TYR A 122 2.14 -17.45 -26.09
N GLN A 123 3.45 -17.74 -26.22
CA GLN A 123 4.46 -17.35 -25.24
C GLN A 123 4.12 -17.78 -23.80
N GLY A 124 3.51 -18.97 -23.63
CA GLY A 124 3.09 -19.51 -22.34
C GLY A 124 4.15 -19.48 -21.22
N SER A 125 5.44 -19.52 -21.58
CA SER A 125 6.56 -19.39 -20.63
C SER A 125 6.70 -18.02 -19.95
N GLN A 126 5.99 -17.00 -20.42
CA GLN A 126 6.01 -15.65 -19.83
C GLN A 126 4.89 -15.41 -18.82
N TYR A 127 4.05 -16.42 -18.59
CA TYR A 127 2.91 -16.34 -17.68
C TYR A 127 3.15 -17.26 -16.48
N THR A 128 2.67 -16.84 -15.32
CA THR A 128 2.71 -17.59 -14.06
C THR A 128 1.34 -17.55 -13.41
N PHE A 129 0.90 -18.69 -12.87
CA PHE A 129 -0.35 -18.88 -12.13
C PHE A 129 -0.06 -19.52 -10.79
#